data_AF-A0A091LX04-F1
#
_entry.id   AF-A0A091LX04-F1
#
_cell.length_a   1.000
_cell.length_b   1.000
_cell.length_c   1.000
_cell.angle_alpha   90.00
_cell.angle_beta   90.00
_cell.angle_gamma   90.00
#
_symmetry.space_group_name_H-M   'P 1'
#
loop_
_entity.id
_entity.type
_entity.pdbx_description
1 polymer ?
#
loop_
_entity_poly.entity_id
_entity_poly.type
_entity_poly.pdbx_seq_one_letter_code
_entity_poly.pdbx_strand_id
1 'polypeptide(L)'
;LGYTPDFLSAAMAPYIKDIHRKGVRVISNAGGINPLACAAALQEVAKKADVDLKIAVVAGDDLMSEKENLKGAGITDLESGKPFPESVHSMNVYLGARPISRALDLGADVVVTGRCVDSGLVLGPLIHSFGWNRDEFDLLAAGSLAGHLIECGAQCTGGIFTDWHAVPDWHNIGFPIVECSSEGDFVLSKPPDTGGLISFGTVAEQLVYELGNPQRYLLPDVTCDFSKVSITEIPGFDGGAVKVHGAKGSPPSTFYKVNATYLDGFRATAVCPVGGPKAVQKGKRTAEGILQRTRLIFSQLGYEDYSAVNIQVLGSEDTYGPHARRSIDGQGPREAVIWLAVHHKQKEAVEIFSREIAPAGTGMAPGLTGIVGGRPRV
;
A
#
# COMPACT_ATOMS: atom_id res chain seq x y z
N LEU A 1 -1.28 13.42 13.48
CA LEU A 1 0.03 13.87 12.96
C LEU A 1 -0.06 14.13 11.46
N GLY A 2 -0.53 13.17 10.67
CA GLY A 2 -0.76 13.36 9.23
C GLY A 2 0.46 13.08 8.36
N TYR A 3 1.57 12.66 8.95
CA TYR A 3 2.80 12.22 8.29
C TYR A 3 3.32 10.92 8.97
N THR A 4 4.27 10.23 8.34
CA THR A 4 4.81 8.93 8.80
C THR A 4 5.95 9.12 9.79
N PRO A 5 5.78 8.82 11.10
CA PRO A 5 6.83 9.04 12.10
C PRO A 5 8.06 8.15 11.90
N ASP A 6 7.88 6.95 11.36
CA ASP A 6 8.97 5.98 11.12
C ASP A 6 10.00 6.47 10.10
N PHE A 7 9.59 7.34 9.18
CA PHE A 7 10.54 8.03 8.29
C PHE A 7 11.57 8.83 9.10
N LEU A 8 11.12 9.51 10.16
CA LEU A 8 12.01 10.30 11.01
C LEU A 8 12.84 9.41 11.93
N SER A 9 12.20 8.48 12.63
CA SER A 9 12.83 7.70 13.71
C SER A 9 13.71 6.55 13.19
N ALA A 10 13.33 5.89 12.10
CA ALA A 10 14.01 4.71 11.59
C ALA A 10 14.81 4.98 10.31
N ALA A 11 14.28 5.79 9.38
CA ALA A 11 14.93 6.02 8.08
C ALA A 11 15.92 7.20 8.10
N MET A 12 15.60 8.30 8.79
CA MET A 12 16.47 9.48 8.81
C MET A 12 17.39 9.52 10.04
N ALA A 13 16.85 9.53 11.26
CA ALA A 13 17.63 9.81 12.47
C ALA A 13 18.89 8.93 12.65
N PRO A 14 18.86 7.61 12.42
CA PRO A 14 20.05 6.76 12.59
C PRO A 14 21.16 7.05 11.57
N TYR A 15 20.79 7.53 10.38
CA TYR A 15 21.70 7.64 9.23
C TYR A 15 21.99 9.08 8.79
N ILE A 16 21.36 10.07 9.42
CA ILE A 16 21.39 11.48 8.97
C ILE A 16 22.79 12.06 8.83
N LYS A 17 23.73 11.64 9.70
CA LYS A 17 25.14 12.04 9.63
C LYS A 17 25.85 11.45 8.41
N ASP A 18 25.57 10.19 8.08
CA ASP A 18 26.14 9.51 6.92
C ASP A 18 25.53 10.05 5.62
N ILE A 19 24.22 10.30 5.61
CA ILE A 19 23.50 10.95 4.50
C ILE A 19 24.16 12.29 4.18
N HIS A 20 24.34 13.15 5.20
CA HIS A 20 24.98 14.45 5.04
C HIS A 20 26.43 14.32 4.57
N ARG A 21 27.25 13.50 5.24
CA ARG A 21 28.68 13.32 4.91
C ARG A 21 28.89 12.82 3.48
N LYS A 22 28.02 11.93 3.00
CA LYS A 22 28.11 11.34 1.66
C LYS A 22 27.40 12.17 0.58
N GLY A 23 26.69 13.23 0.95
CA GLY A 23 25.88 14.02 0.01
C GLY A 23 24.73 13.22 -0.62
N VAL A 24 24.19 12.22 0.08
CA VAL A 24 23.04 11.45 -0.39
C VAL A 24 21.81 12.34 -0.30
N ARG A 25 21.09 12.49 -1.41
CA ARG A 25 19.81 13.19 -1.42
C ARG A 25 18.68 12.23 -1.13
N VAL A 26 17.74 12.65 -0.29
CA VAL A 26 16.60 11.83 0.13
C VAL A 26 15.30 12.45 -0.34
N ILE A 27 14.41 11.64 -0.92
CA ILE A 27 13.11 12.09 -1.42
C ILE A 27 12.07 11.18 -0.79
N SER A 28 11.03 11.75 -0.21
CA SER A 28 10.01 10.96 0.49
C SER A 28 8.64 11.61 0.47
N ASN A 29 7.61 10.80 0.21
CA ASN A 29 6.20 11.14 0.40
C ASN A 29 5.70 10.88 1.83
N ALA A 30 6.61 10.64 2.79
CA ALA A 30 6.27 10.46 4.19
C ALA A 30 5.58 11.68 4.83
N GLY A 31 5.53 12.82 4.13
CA GLY A 31 4.74 13.97 4.53
C GLY A 31 3.24 13.70 4.57
N GLY A 32 2.75 12.71 3.81
CA GLY A 32 1.35 12.28 3.84
C GLY A 32 0.39 13.43 3.55
N ILE A 33 -0.50 13.72 4.50
CA ILE A 33 -1.44 14.85 4.44
C ILE A 33 -0.94 16.09 5.21
N ASN A 34 0.26 16.03 5.80
CA ASN A 34 0.85 17.14 6.56
C ASN A 34 2.37 17.25 6.33
N PRO A 35 2.80 17.54 5.08
CA PRO A 35 4.22 17.54 4.73
C PRO A 35 5.03 18.65 5.42
N LEU A 36 4.39 19.78 5.77
CA LEU A 36 5.03 20.87 6.52
C LEU A 36 5.41 20.44 7.95
N ALA A 37 4.53 19.73 8.66
CA ALA A 37 4.85 19.22 10.00
C ALA A 37 5.94 18.15 9.95
N CYS A 38 5.95 17.31 8.91
CA CYS A 38 7.01 16.32 8.69
C CYS A 38 8.37 17.00 8.52
N ALA A 39 8.45 18.03 7.67
CA ALA A 39 9.67 18.80 7.46
C ALA A 39 10.16 19.51 8.72
N ALA A 40 9.26 20.12 9.50
CA ALA A 40 9.61 20.75 10.77
C ALA A 40 10.18 19.73 11.76
N ALA A 41 9.58 18.54 11.85
CA ALA A 41 10.08 17.47 12.70
C ALA A 41 11.44 16.92 12.21
N LEU A 42 11.66 16.83 10.89
CA LEU A 42 12.95 16.46 10.32
C LEU A 42 14.03 17.51 10.61
N GLN A 43 13.69 18.81 10.59
CA GLN A 43 14.60 19.89 10.95
C GLN A 43 15.09 19.74 12.40
N GLU A 44 14.21 19.34 13.32
CA GLU A 44 14.60 19.06 14.71
C GLU A 44 15.52 17.84 14.84
N VAL A 45 15.35 16.82 13.98
CA VAL A 45 16.28 15.68 13.91
C VAL A 45 17.65 16.12 13.40
N ALA A 46 17.71 16.92 12.34
CA ALA A 46 18.95 17.49 11.79
C ALA A 46 19.69 18.34 12.83
N LYS A 47 18.97 19.24 13.51
CA LYS A 47 19.52 20.09 14.58
C LYS A 47 20.10 19.28 15.73
N LYS A 48 19.42 18.22 16.18
CA LYS A 48 19.93 17.33 17.24
C LYS A 48 21.19 16.57 16.82
N ALA A 49 21.33 16.27 15.53
CA ALA A 49 22.48 15.58 14.98
C ALA A 49 23.65 16.51 14.61
N ASP A 50 23.47 17.84 14.76
CA ASP A 50 24.44 18.87 14.38
C ASP A 50 24.83 18.79 12.89
N VAL A 51 23.82 18.62 12.03
CA VAL A 51 23.98 18.61 10.57
C VAL A 51 23.09 19.68 9.93
N ASP A 52 23.64 20.34 8.91
CA ASP A 52 22.91 21.31 8.10
C ASP A 52 22.35 20.62 6.86
N LEU A 53 21.03 20.61 6.70
CA LEU A 53 20.34 20.00 5.57
C LEU A 53 19.32 20.98 5.01
N LYS A 54 19.35 21.17 3.69
CA LYS A 54 18.33 21.91 2.95
C LYS A 54 17.13 21.01 2.73
N ILE A 55 16.09 21.22 3.53
CA ILE A 55 14.83 20.48 3.44
C ILE A 55 13.83 21.31 2.62
N ALA A 56 13.42 20.77 1.47
CA ALA A 56 12.36 21.33 0.64
C ALA A 56 11.04 20.58 0.85
N VAL A 57 9.93 21.30 0.72
CA VAL A 57 8.59 20.74 0.84
C VAL A 57 7.81 20.94 -0.45
N VAL A 58 7.25 19.86 -0.98
CA VAL A 58 6.27 19.89 -2.07
C VAL A 58 4.87 19.83 -1.45
N ALA A 59 4.12 20.92 -1.59
CA ALA A 59 2.74 21.08 -1.13
C ALA A 59 1.81 21.43 -2.30
N GLY A 60 0.52 21.62 -2.01
CA GLY A 60 -0.52 21.89 -3.02
C GLY A 60 -1.32 20.66 -3.42
N ASP A 61 -1.11 19.54 -2.74
CA ASP A 61 -1.89 18.32 -2.90
C ASP A 61 -3.22 18.37 -2.13
N ASP A 62 -3.30 19.12 -1.03
CA ASP A 62 -4.54 19.29 -0.25
C ASP A 62 -5.58 20.12 -1.03
N LEU A 63 -6.71 19.48 -1.33
CA LEU A 63 -7.83 20.07 -2.05
C LEU A 63 -9.05 20.34 -1.14
N MET A 64 -8.92 20.27 0.19
CA MET A 64 -10.05 20.47 1.09
C MET A 64 -10.76 21.83 0.89
N SER A 65 -10.06 22.88 0.47
CA SER A 65 -10.65 24.17 0.11
C SER A 65 -11.55 24.13 -1.14
N GLU A 66 -11.32 23.16 -2.04
CA GLU A 66 -12.03 22.99 -3.31
C GLU A 66 -13.18 21.99 -3.23
N LYS A 67 -13.45 21.42 -2.05
CA LYS A 67 -14.47 20.38 -1.84
C LYS A 67 -15.83 20.72 -2.45
N GLU A 68 -16.36 21.91 -2.16
CA GLU A 68 -17.69 22.30 -2.62
C GLU A 68 -17.72 22.59 -4.14
N ASN A 69 -16.63 23.12 -4.70
CA ASN A 69 -16.49 23.32 -6.15
C ASN A 69 -16.48 21.97 -6.88
N LEU A 70 -15.69 21.02 -6.40
CA LEU A 70 -15.58 19.68 -6.98
C LEU A 70 -16.89 18.89 -6.85
N LYS A 71 -17.57 18.98 -5.69
CA LYS A 71 -18.90 18.41 -5.50
C LYS A 71 -19.91 19.02 -6.47
N GLY A 72 -19.91 20.34 -6.64
CA GLY A 72 -20.78 21.06 -7.56
C GLY A 72 -20.53 20.74 -9.04
N ALA A 73 -19.29 20.37 -9.38
CA ALA A 73 -18.91 19.92 -10.72
C ALA A 73 -19.41 18.49 -11.05
N GLY A 74 -20.02 17.79 -10.09
CA GLY A 74 -20.62 16.47 -10.30
C GLY A 74 -19.61 15.35 -10.51
N ILE A 75 -18.40 15.48 -9.94
CA ILE A 75 -17.41 14.40 -10.03
C ILE A 75 -17.92 13.13 -9.34
N THR A 76 -17.57 11.98 -9.91
CA THR A 76 -17.93 10.66 -9.38
C THR A 76 -16.68 9.84 -9.13
N ASP A 77 -16.83 8.85 -8.26
CA ASP A 77 -15.79 7.84 -8.06
C ASP A 77 -15.45 7.13 -9.39
N LEU A 78 -14.16 6.92 -9.64
CA LEU A 78 -13.68 6.41 -10.93
C LEU A 78 -14.09 4.95 -11.17
N GLU A 79 -14.22 4.15 -10.12
CA GLU A 79 -14.49 2.71 -10.22
C GLU A 79 -15.98 2.38 -10.07
N SER A 80 -16.61 2.92 -9.03
CA SER A 80 -17.99 2.61 -8.67
C SER A 80 -19.02 3.55 -9.30
N GLY A 81 -18.59 4.70 -9.84
CA GLY A 81 -19.49 5.74 -10.34
C GLY A 81 -20.33 6.41 -9.25
N LYS A 82 -20.05 6.13 -7.97
CA LYS A 82 -20.79 6.74 -6.85
C LYS A 82 -20.60 8.26 -6.84
N PRO A 83 -21.63 9.02 -6.44
CA PRO A 83 -21.51 10.46 -6.30
C PRO A 83 -20.50 10.83 -5.20
N PHE A 84 -19.98 12.05 -5.30
CA PHE A 84 -19.13 12.62 -4.27
C PHE A 84 -19.78 12.56 -2.88
N PRO A 85 -19.08 12.07 -1.84
CA PRO A 85 -19.65 11.89 -0.51
C PRO A 85 -20.00 13.21 0.17
N GLU A 86 -21.00 13.20 1.06
CA GLU A 86 -21.45 14.43 1.75
C GLU A 86 -20.39 14.99 2.70
N SER A 87 -19.78 14.09 3.48
CA SER A 87 -18.68 14.40 4.40
C SER A 87 -17.36 13.89 3.83
N VAL A 88 -16.28 14.65 4.04
CA VAL A 88 -14.92 14.31 3.63
C VAL A 88 -13.99 14.77 4.75
N HIS A 89 -13.05 13.91 5.15
CA HIS A 89 -12.06 14.18 6.18
C HIS A 89 -10.70 14.59 5.61
N SER A 90 -10.35 14.06 4.44
CA SER A 90 -9.18 14.50 3.67
C SER A 90 -9.47 14.38 2.19
N MET A 91 -8.85 15.23 1.39
CA MET A 91 -8.93 15.17 -0.06
C MET A 91 -7.61 15.63 -0.65
N ASN A 92 -6.88 14.69 -1.25
CA ASN A 92 -5.53 14.96 -1.74
C ASN A 92 -5.38 14.52 -3.21
N VAL A 93 -4.80 15.39 -4.02
CA VAL A 93 -4.43 15.09 -5.40
C VAL A 93 -3.06 14.45 -5.47
N TYR A 94 -2.86 13.51 -6.37
CA TYR A 94 -1.54 12.91 -6.59
C TYR A 94 -0.70 13.81 -7.49
N LEU A 95 0.25 14.52 -6.90
CA LEU A 95 1.22 15.32 -7.65
C LEU A 95 2.23 14.47 -8.43
N GLY A 96 2.82 15.07 -9.45
CA GLY A 96 3.88 14.48 -10.27
C GLY A 96 5.31 14.76 -9.80
N ALA A 97 6.26 14.42 -10.67
CA ALA A 97 7.70 14.48 -10.45
C ALA A 97 8.30 15.89 -10.59
N ARG A 98 7.67 16.80 -11.33
CA ARG A 98 8.24 18.13 -11.64
C ARG A 98 8.53 18.99 -10.39
N PRO A 99 7.64 19.09 -9.39
CA PRO A 99 7.96 19.82 -8.17
C PRO A 99 9.16 19.24 -7.41
N ILE A 100 9.33 17.91 -7.44
CA ILE A 100 10.48 17.22 -6.83
C ILE A 100 11.77 17.60 -7.56
N SER A 101 11.78 17.49 -8.89
CA SER A 101 12.93 17.92 -9.71
C SER A 101 13.29 19.36 -9.43
N ARG A 102 12.29 20.25 -9.36
CA ARG A 102 12.51 21.67 -9.09
C ARG A 102 13.15 21.92 -7.72
N ALA A 103 12.74 21.17 -6.70
CA ALA A 103 13.33 21.26 -5.37
C ALA A 103 14.82 20.83 -5.40
N LEU A 104 15.15 19.79 -6.16
CA LEU A 104 16.54 19.35 -6.36
C LEU A 104 17.36 20.37 -7.15
N ASP A 105 16.80 21.01 -8.17
CA ASP A 105 17.45 22.10 -8.93
C ASP A 105 17.82 23.28 -8.03
N LEU A 106 17.01 23.53 -7.00
CA LEU A 106 17.25 24.57 -5.98
C LEU A 106 18.25 24.13 -4.90
N GLY A 107 18.79 22.92 -5.01
CA GLY A 107 19.82 22.39 -4.13
C GLY A 107 19.30 21.79 -2.83
N ALA A 108 18.08 21.24 -2.82
CA ALA A 108 17.57 20.50 -1.68
C ALA A 108 18.37 19.20 -1.44
N ASP A 109 18.74 18.97 -0.18
CA ASP A 109 19.33 17.70 0.28
C ASP A 109 18.23 16.68 0.60
N VAL A 110 17.10 17.17 1.11
CA VAL A 110 15.91 16.35 1.37
C VAL A 110 14.68 17.01 0.76
N VAL A 111 13.87 16.23 0.04
CA VAL A 111 12.57 16.65 -0.49
C VAL A 111 11.47 15.85 0.20
N VAL A 112 10.62 16.53 0.96
CA VAL A 112 9.43 15.93 1.58
C VAL A 112 8.20 16.35 0.79
N THR A 113 7.43 15.38 0.32
CA THR A 113 6.19 15.63 -0.42
C THR A 113 4.97 15.27 0.42
N GLY A 114 3.84 15.91 0.11
CA GLY A 114 2.51 15.42 0.49
C GLY A 114 2.12 14.20 -0.36
N ARG A 115 0.89 14.16 -0.88
CA ARG A 115 0.50 13.11 -1.81
C ARG A 115 1.10 13.33 -3.20
N CYS A 116 1.90 12.37 -3.65
CA CYS A 116 2.38 12.26 -5.03
C CYS A 116 2.23 10.82 -5.53
N VAL A 117 2.35 10.61 -6.83
CA VAL A 117 2.55 9.25 -7.37
C VAL A 117 3.89 8.70 -6.90
N ASP A 118 3.94 7.43 -6.55
CA ASP A 118 5.14 6.79 -5.99
C ASP A 118 6.28 6.75 -7.02
N SER A 119 5.95 6.45 -8.28
CA SER A 119 6.87 6.60 -9.42
C SER A 119 7.46 8.00 -9.58
N GLY A 120 6.77 9.04 -9.09
CA GLY A 120 7.25 10.42 -9.10
C GLY A 120 8.47 10.67 -8.20
N LEU A 121 8.62 9.85 -7.15
CA LEU A 121 9.78 9.90 -6.25
C LEU A 121 11.08 9.50 -6.97
N VAL A 122 10.97 8.68 -8.02
CA VAL A 122 12.09 8.22 -8.85
C VAL A 122 12.21 9.05 -10.12
N LEU A 123 11.09 9.39 -10.78
CA LEU A 123 11.12 10.24 -11.96
C LEU A 123 11.66 11.65 -11.65
N GLY A 124 11.36 12.20 -10.46
CA GLY A 124 11.84 13.52 -10.03
C GLY A 124 13.37 13.69 -10.08
N PRO A 125 14.16 12.84 -9.40
CA PRO A 125 15.61 12.90 -9.47
C PRO A 125 16.18 12.57 -10.86
N LEU A 126 15.50 11.75 -11.66
CA LEU A 126 15.93 11.47 -13.04
C LEU A 126 15.78 12.69 -13.95
N ILE A 127 14.64 13.40 -13.86
CA ILE A 127 14.45 14.68 -14.56
C ILE A 127 15.52 15.68 -14.14
N HIS A 128 15.79 15.80 -12.85
CA HIS A 128 16.83 16.71 -12.34
C HIS A 128 18.22 16.36 -12.90
N SER A 129 18.57 15.08 -12.88
CA SER A 129 19.92 14.62 -13.21
C SER A 129 20.19 14.64 -14.73
N PHE A 130 19.19 14.32 -15.54
CA PHE A 130 19.34 14.21 -17.00
C PHE A 130 18.75 15.40 -17.78
N GLY A 131 18.05 16.32 -17.12
CA GLY A 131 17.50 17.51 -17.75
C GLY A 131 16.32 17.23 -18.70
N TRP A 132 15.61 16.12 -18.52
CA TRP A 132 14.51 15.74 -19.41
C TRP A 132 13.38 16.78 -19.44
N ASN A 133 12.96 17.14 -20.64
CA ASN A 133 11.89 18.10 -20.92
C ASN A 133 10.50 17.47 -20.72
N ARG A 134 9.47 18.32 -20.75
CA ARG A 134 8.08 17.92 -20.43
C ARG A 134 7.42 17.09 -21.52
N ASP A 135 7.95 17.14 -22.73
CA ASP A 135 7.46 16.51 -23.95
C ASP A 135 8.28 15.30 -24.39
N GLU A 136 9.35 14.96 -23.66
CA GLU A 136 10.14 13.74 -23.88
C GLU A 136 9.46 12.51 -23.25
N PHE A 137 8.24 12.22 -23.72
CA PHE A 137 7.34 11.28 -23.05
C PHE A 137 7.90 9.86 -22.89
N ASP A 138 8.66 9.36 -23.86
CA ASP A 138 9.29 8.03 -23.74
C ASP A 138 10.29 7.98 -22.57
N LEU A 139 11.05 9.05 -22.34
CA LEU A 139 11.98 9.16 -21.21
C LEU A 139 11.22 9.30 -19.88
N LEU A 140 10.16 10.10 -19.86
CA LEU A 140 9.30 10.21 -18.67
C LEU A 140 8.61 8.89 -18.34
N ALA A 141 8.18 8.12 -19.35
CA ALA A 141 7.60 6.80 -19.16
C ALA A 141 8.63 5.79 -18.67
N ALA A 142 9.87 5.84 -19.18
CA ALA A 142 10.96 5.01 -18.70
C ALA A 142 11.32 5.29 -17.24
N GLY A 143 11.44 6.56 -16.85
CA GLY A 143 11.67 6.94 -15.45
C GLY A 143 10.50 6.57 -14.53
N SER A 144 9.27 6.66 -15.05
CA SER A 144 8.07 6.21 -14.32
C SER A 144 8.05 4.70 -14.14
N LEU A 145 8.48 3.94 -15.15
CA LEU A 145 8.62 2.48 -15.07
C LEU A 145 9.69 2.09 -14.03
N ALA A 146 10.84 2.75 -14.04
CA ALA A 146 11.86 2.55 -13.02
C ALA A 146 11.28 2.79 -11.61
N GLY A 147 10.50 3.86 -11.44
CA GLY A 147 9.78 4.15 -10.20
C GLY A 147 8.77 3.07 -9.80
N HIS A 148 7.92 2.65 -10.73
CA HIS A 148 6.94 1.58 -10.55
C HIS A 148 7.58 0.26 -10.11
N LEU A 149 8.78 -0.05 -10.61
CA LEU A 149 9.46 -1.29 -10.27
C LEU A 149 10.12 -1.27 -8.88
N ILE A 150 10.41 -0.10 -8.30
CA ILE A 150 11.10 0.01 -7.01
C ILE A 150 10.25 0.60 -5.89
N GLU A 151 8.97 0.90 -6.16
CA GLU A 151 8.03 1.37 -5.16
C GLU A 151 7.58 0.26 -4.20
N CYS A 152 6.88 0.64 -3.12
CA CYS A 152 6.31 -0.21 -2.07
C CYS A 152 7.31 -1.01 -1.21
N GLY A 153 8.30 -1.70 -1.79
CA GLY A 153 9.27 -2.48 -1.04
C GLY A 153 10.10 -3.46 -1.88
N ALA A 154 10.24 -4.70 -1.38
CA ALA A 154 11.19 -5.69 -1.90
C ALA A 154 10.61 -6.64 -2.97
N GLN A 155 9.53 -6.27 -3.65
CA GLN A 155 8.78 -7.22 -4.48
C GLN A 155 9.57 -7.68 -5.72
N CYS A 156 10.17 -6.74 -6.45
CA CYS A 156 11.03 -7.06 -7.59
C CYS A 156 12.34 -7.78 -7.21
N THR A 157 12.67 -7.84 -5.92
CA THR A 157 13.81 -8.56 -5.34
C THR A 157 13.40 -9.85 -4.59
N GLY A 158 12.19 -10.37 -4.85
CA GLY A 158 11.72 -11.67 -4.36
C GLY A 158 10.68 -11.62 -3.23
N GLY A 159 10.29 -10.43 -2.76
CA GLY A 159 9.16 -10.25 -1.86
C GLY A 159 7.84 -10.58 -2.56
N ILE A 160 6.93 -11.27 -1.86
CA ILE A 160 5.63 -11.74 -2.37
C ILE A 160 5.65 -12.47 -3.73
N PHE A 161 6.83 -12.96 -4.16
CA PHE A 161 7.02 -13.66 -5.42
C PHE A 161 6.29 -15.00 -5.46
N THR A 162 5.69 -15.36 -6.59
CA THR A 162 4.97 -16.64 -6.74
C THR A 162 5.85 -17.84 -6.39
N ASP A 163 7.08 -17.88 -6.92
CA ASP A 163 8.04 -18.96 -6.65
C ASP A 163 8.90 -18.66 -5.42
N TRP A 164 8.26 -18.25 -4.34
CA TRP A 164 8.90 -17.82 -3.09
C TRP A 164 9.94 -18.79 -2.53
N HIS A 165 9.77 -20.08 -2.78
CA HIS A 165 10.66 -21.16 -2.32
C HIS A 165 12.04 -21.12 -2.99
N ALA A 166 12.16 -20.41 -4.12
CA ALA A 166 13.42 -20.17 -4.79
C ALA A 166 14.18 -18.94 -4.25
N VAL A 167 13.57 -18.15 -3.36
CA VAL A 167 14.16 -16.90 -2.84
C VAL A 167 15.09 -17.22 -1.66
N PRO A 168 16.41 -17.02 -1.80
CA PRO A 168 17.37 -17.29 -0.73
C PRO A 168 17.33 -16.20 0.36
N ASP A 169 17.78 -16.56 1.56
CA ASP A 169 18.02 -15.64 2.68
C ASP A 169 16.86 -14.67 2.96
N TRP A 170 15.64 -15.19 2.94
CA TRP A 170 14.38 -14.41 2.98
C TRP A 170 14.27 -13.44 4.15
N HIS A 171 14.84 -13.76 5.30
CA HIS A 171 14.85 -12.87 6.47
C HIS A 171 15.62 -11.55 6.25
N ASN A 172 16.47 -11.49 5.20
CA ASN A 172 17.36 -10.39 4.87
C ASN A 172 17.21 -9.96 3.39
N ILE A 173 16.00 -10.01 2.81
CA ILE A 173 15.78 -9.51 1.44
C ILE A 173 16.11 -8.01 1.37
N GLY A 174 17.02 -7.65 0.46
CA GLY A 174 17.38 -6.25 0.20
C GLY A 174 16.33 -5.52 -0.63
N PHE A 175 16.19 -4.21 -0.44
CA PHE A 175 15.37 -3.37 -1.31
C PHE A 175 16.06 -3.12 -2.66
N PRO A 176 15.29 -2.91 -3.74
CA PRO A 176 15.85 -2.73 -5.07
C PRO A 176 16.74 -1.50 -5.21
N ILE A 177 17.73 -1.63 -6.10
CA ILE A 177 18.54 -0.53 -6.62
C ILE A 177 18.20 -0.41 -8.11
N VAL A 178 18.04 0.83 -8.58
CA VAL A 178 17.90 1.12 -10.01
C VAL A 178 19.02 2.04 -10.47
N GLU A 179 19.72 1.64 -11.52
CA GLU A 179 20.76 2.42 -12.19
C GLU A 179 20.25 2.81 -13.57
N CYS A 180 19.83 4.07 -13.72
CA CYS A 180 19.24 4.60 -14.95
C CYS A 180 20.27 5.32 -15.83
N SER A 181 20.08 5.26 -17.15
CA SER A 181 20.82 6.07 -18.12
C SER A 181 20.00 7.27 -18.61
N SER A 182 20.67 8.25 -19.22
CA SER A 182 20.02 9.43 -19.83
C SER A 182 19.08 9.09 -20.97
N GLU A 183 19.25 7.92 -21.59
CA GLU A 183 18.47 7.42 -22.72
C GLU A 183 17.21 6.63 -22.29
N GLY A 184 17.00 6.45 -20.98
CA GLY A 184 15.81 5.77 -20.42
C GLY A 184 15.94 4.26 -20.25
N ASP A 185 17.09 3.67 -20.58
CA ASP A 185 17.38 2.29 -20.19
C ASP A 185 17.80 2.25 -18.72
N PHE A 186 17.52 1.15 -18.02
CA PHE A 186 18.02 0.98 -16.65
C PHE A 186 18.34 -0.48 -16.31
N VAL A 187 19.21 -0.64 -15.31
CA VAL A 187 19.51 -1.92 -14.67
C VAL A 187 18.87 -1.93 -13.30
N LEU A 188 18.12 -3.00 -13.01
CA LEU A 188 17.56 -3.26 -11.69
C LEU A 188 18.38 -4.36 -11.02
N SER A 189 18.91 -4.04 -9.84
CA SER A 189 19.77 -4.89 -9.03
C SER A 189 19.36 -4.80 -7.55
N LYS A 190 20.07 -5.48 -6.67
CA LYS A 190 19.89 -5.40 -5.21
C LYS A 190 21.23 -5.12 -4.53
N PRO A 191 21.23 -4.61 -3.29
CA PRO A 191 22.45 -4.44 -2.52
C PRO A 191 23.26 -5.75 -2.42
N PRO A 192 24.60 -5.66 -2.36
CA PRO A 192 25.43 -6.79 -2.02
C PRO A 192 25.15 -7.25 -0.58
N ASP A 193 25.49 -8.50 -0.27
CA ASP A 193 25.36 -9.09 1.08
C ASP A 193 23.92 -9.11 1.65
N THR A 194 22.90 -9.01 0.78
CA THR A 194 21.49 -9.21 1.13
C THR A 194 20.92 -10.45 0.44
N GLY A 195 19.90 -11.04 1.06
CA GLY A 195 19.07 -12.07 0.43
C GLY A 195 18.19 -11.51 -0.68
N GLY A 196 17.26 -12.35 -1.14
CA GLY A 196 16.39 -12.03 -2.26
C GLY A 196 16.89 -12.57 -3.59
N LEU A 197 16.03 -12.44 -4.60
CA LEU A 197 16.26 -12.89 -5.97
C LEU A 197 15.75 -11.84 -6.93
N ILE A 198 16.56 -11.45 -7.90
CA ILE A 198 16.12 -10.70 -9.08
C ILE A 198 16.16 -11.63 -10.28
N SER A 199 15.02 -11.80 -10.92
CA SER A 199 14.85 -12.58 -12.15
C SER A 199 13.84 -11.90 -13.06
N PHE A 200 13.64 -12.44 -14.26
CA PHE A 200 12.50 -12.07 -15.08
C PHE A 200 11.18 -12.17 -14.31
N GLY A 201 11.00 -13.26 -13.54
CA GLY A 201 9.76 -13.54 -12.82
C GLY A 201 9.44 -12.48 -11.76
N THR A 202 10.41 -12.14 -10.89
CA THR A 202 10.19 -11.17 -9.81
C THR A 202 9.88 -9.78 -10.36
N VAL A 203 10.57 -9.37 -11.43
CA VAL A 203 10.39 -8.04 -12.03
C VAL A 203 9.12 -7.98 -12.89
N ALA A 204 8.76 -9.05 -13.59
CA ALA A 204 7.52 -9.11 -14.36
C ALA A 204 6.26 -9.10 -13.47
N GLU A 205 6.31 -9.74 -12.29
CA GLU A 205 5.21 -9.68 -11.32
C GLU A 205 5.04 -8.26 -10.75
N GLN A 206 6.15 -7.57 -10.43
CA GLN A 206 6.08 -6.17 -10.03
C GLN A 206 5.57 -5.26 -11.17
N LEU A 207 5.97 -5.53 -12.41
CA LEU A 207 5.52 -4.75 -13.58
C LEU A 207 3.99 -4.70 -13.69
N VAL A 208 3.30 -5.80 -13.37
CA VAL A 208 1.83 -5.91 -13.48
C VAL A 208 1.11 -5.60 -12.17
N TYR A 209 1.83 -5.38 -11.06
CA TYR A 209 1.27 -5.07 -9.76
C TYR A 209 0.52 -3.73 -9.79
N GLU A 210 -0.73 -3.72 -9.29
CA GLU A 210 -1.62 -2.55 -9.25
C GLU A 210 -1.78 -1.79 -10.59
N LEU A 211 -1.50 -2.46 -11.71
CA LEU A 211 -1.55 -1.88 -13.04
C LEU A 211 -2.87 -2.25 -13.72
N GLY A 212 -3.77 -1.27 -13.85
CA GLY A 212 -5.08 -1.47 -14.48
C GLY A 212 -4.99 -1.79 -15.98
N ASN A 213 -4.70 -0.79 -16.81
CA ASN A 213 -4.46 -0.98 -18.25
C ASN A 213 -2.97 -0.75 -18.55
N PRO A 214 -2.19 -1.79 -18.91
CA PRO A 214 -0.77 -1.65 -19.17
C PRO A 214 -0.43 -0.78 -20.38
N GLN A 215 -1.36 -0.57 -21.31
CA GLN A 215 -1.16 0.31 -22.47
C GLN A 215 -1.53 1.77 -22.18
N ARG A 216 -2.12 2.04 -21.01
CA ARG A 216 -2.65 3.35 -20.67
C ARG A 216 -2.61 3.60 -19.17
N TYR A 217 -1.41 3.50 -18.61
CA TYR A 217 -1.18 3.82 -17.21
C TYR A 217 -1.05 5.34 -17.05
N LEU A 218 -2.04 5.94 -16.39
CA LEU A 218 -2.18 7.40 -16.29
C LEU A 218 -1.39 7.95 -15.10
N LEU A 219 -0.35 8.73 -15.37
CA LEU A 219 0.40 9.47 -14.36
C LEU A 219 0.30 10.98 -14.61
N PRO A 220 0.54 11.82 -13.58
CA PRO A 220 0.53 13.27 -13.71
C PRO A 220 1.44 13.84 -14.80
N ASP A 221 2.63 13.25 -14.98
CA ASP A 221 3.65 13.78 -15.91
C ASP A 221 3.57 13.14 -17.31
N VAL A 222 3.03 11.92 -17.43
CA VAL A 222 3.01 11.13 -18.67
C VAL A 222 1.94 10.05 -18.62
N THR A 223 1.36 9.70 -19.77
CA THR A 223 0.57 8.46 -19.91
C THR A 223 1.48 7.36 -20.45
N CYS A 224 1.68 6.28 -19.70
CA CYS A 224 2.61 5.20 -20.03
C CYS A 224 1.94 4.01 -20.74
N ASP A 225 2.67 3.43 -21.68
CA ASP A 225 2.44 2.11 -22.26
C ASP A 225 3.62 1.19 -21.89
N PHE A 226 3.33 0.21 -21.04
CA PHE A 226 4.25 -0.82 -20.57
C PHE A 226 4.06 -2.17 -21.28
N SER A 227 3.14 -2.27 -22.25
CA SER A 227 2.78 -3.54 -22.91
C SER A 227 3.89 -4.16 -23.75
N LYS A 228 4.94 -3.40 -24.08
CA LYS A 228 6.09 -3.83 -24.87
C LYS A 228 7.41 -3.68 -24.13
N VAL A 229 7.37 -3.60 -22.79
CA VAL A 229 8.57 -3.58 -21.96
C VAL A 229 9.32 -4.91 -22.09
N SER A 230 10.62 -4.81 -22.27
CA SER A 230 11.55 -5.93 -22.32
C SER A 230 12.31 -6.02 -21.00
N ILE A 231 12.39 -7.22 -20.44
CA ILE A 231 13.15 -7.54 -19.23
C ILE A 231 14.14 -8.64 -19.61
N THR A 232 15.44 -8.39 -19.44
CA THR A 232 16.51 -9.33 -19.79
C THR A 232 17.45 -9.52 -18.60
N GLU A 233 17.61 -10.75 -18.13
CA GLU A 233 18.54 -11.07 -17.05
C GLU A 233 20.00 -10.84 -17.46
N ILE A 234 20.79 -10.28 -16.54
CA ILE A 234 22.21 -10.01 -16.72
C ILE A 234 23.02 -11.03 -15.90
N PRO A 235 23.85 -11.88 -16.55
CA PRO A 235 24.71 -12.81 -15.83
C PRO A 235 25.78 -12.11 -14.97
N GLY A 236 26.21 -12.77 -13.90
CA GLY A 236 27.37 -12.33 -13.09
C GLY A 236 27.05 -11.44 -11.89
N PHE A 237 25.77 -11.13 -11.64
CA PHE A 237 25.32 -10.44 -10.43
C PHE A 237 24.91 -11.45 -9.36
N ASP A 238 25.42 -11.27 -8.14
CA ASP A 238 25.04 -12.13 -7.01
C ASP A 238 23.60 -11.84 -6.54
N GLY A 239 22.75 -12.87 -6.63
CA GLY A 239 21.31 -12.78 -6.46
C GLY A 239 20.55 -12.08 -7.60
N GLY A 240 21.21 -11.86 -8.74
CA GLY A 240 20.59 -11.48 -10.01
C GLY A 240 20.51 -9.97 -10.29
N ALA A 241 20.36 -9.65 -11.57
CA ALA A 241 20.07 -8.31 -12.07
C ALA A 241 19.35 -8.43 -13.42
N VAL A 242 18.57 -7.42 -13.79
CA VAL A 242 17.92 -7.35 -15.10
C VAL A 242 18.15 -5.98 -15.76
N LYS A 243 18.29 -5.99 -17.08
CA LYS A 243 18.11 -4.79 -17.92
C LYS A 243 16.63 -4.67 -18.27
N VAL A 244 16.07 -3.47 -18.10
CA VAL A 244 14.68 -3.17 -18.46
C VAL A 244 14.67 -1.98 -19.43
N HIS A 245 13.87 -2.08 -20.49
CA HIS A 245 13.69 -1.01 -21.47
C HIS A 245 12.38 -1.15 -22.25
N GLY A 246 12.06 -0.14 -23.07
CA GLY A 246 10.94 -0.21 -24.03
C GLY A 246 9.62 0.36 -23.55
N ALA A 247 9.57 1.06 -22.41
CA ALA A 247 8.42 1.87 -22.02
C ALA A 247 8.17 2.96 -23.07
N LYS A 248 6.89 3.20 -23.38
CA LYS A 248 6.47 4.29 -24.28
C LYS A 248 5.59 5.28 -23.56
N GLY A 249 5.70 6.55 -23.95
CA GLY A 249 4.96 7.64 -23.33
C GLY A 249 4.10 8.40 -24.33
N SER A 250 3.03 8.97 -23.81
CA SER A 250 2.18 9.93 -24.51
C SER A 250 1.79 11.06 -23.56
N PRO A 251 1.24 12.18 -24.06
CA PRO A 251 0.87 13.30 -23.20
C PRO A 251 0.04 12.87 -21.98
N PRO A 252 0.27 13.48 -20.80
CA PRO A 252 -0.54 13.20 -19.63
C PRO A 252 -1.99 13.61 -19.87
N SER A 253 -2.89 13.03 -19.08
CA SER A 253 -4.30 13.42 -19.13
C SER A 253 -4.51 14.86 -18.66
N THR A 254 -5.63 15.48 -19.05
CA THR A 254 -6.03 16.81 -18.55
C THR A 254 -6.61 16.76 -17.13
N PHE A 255 -6.65 15.59 -16.51
CA PHE A 255 -7.21 15.35 -15.18
C PHE A 255 -6.14 14.83 -14.23
N TYR A 256 -6.39 15.01 -12.94
CA TYR A 256 -5.60 14.40 -11.88
C TYR A 256 -6.43 13.40 -11.09
N LYS A 257 -5.77 12.37 -10.55
CA LYS A 257 -6.37 11.46 -9.58
C LYS A 257 -6.44 12.15 -8.21
N VAL A 258 -7.63 12.16 -7.64
CA VAL A 258 -7.88 12.66 -6.28
C VAL A 258 -8.31 11.49 -5.40
N ASN A 259 -7.75 11.41 -4.20
CA ASN A 259 -8.23 10.51 -3.16
C ASN A 259 -8.94 11.34 -2.08
N ALA A 260 -10.22 11.03 -1.87
CA ALA A 260 -11.01 11.60 -0.79
C ALA A 260 -11.33 10.50 0.23
N THR A 261 -11.13 10.79 1.51
CA THR A 261 -11.49 9.88 2.60
C THR A 261 -12.70 10.41 3.36
N TYR A 262 -13.60 9.52 3.75
CA TYR A 262 -14.78 9.85 4.54
C TYR A 262 -15.11 8.70 5.49
N LEU A 263 -15.88 8.99 6.53
CA LEU A 263 -16.35 7.97 7.45
C LEU A 263 -17.49 7.17 6.81
N ASP A 264 -17.28 5.87 6.63
CA ASP A 264 -18.30 4.94 6.13
C ASP A 264 -18.63 3.89 7.19
N GLY A 265 -19.38 4.30 8.23
CA GLY A 265 -19.82 3.43 9.32
C GLY A 265 -18.68 2.90 10.20
N PHE A 266 -18.96 1.78 10.87
CA PHE A 266 -18.10 1.14 11.86
C PHE A 266 -17.92 -0.34 11.53
N ARG A 267 -16.76 -0.91 11.87
CA ARG A 267 -16.48 -2.33 11.64
C ARG A 267 -15.81 -2.96 12.85
N ALA A 268 -16.07 -4.23 13.08
CA ALA A 268 -15.29 -5.03 14.02
C ALA A 268 -15.00 -6.40 13.43
N THR A 269 -13.82 -6.92 13.75
CA THR A 269 -13.36 -8.24 13.32
C THR A 269 -13.01 -9.08 14.53
N ALA A 270 -13.67 -10.23 14.65
CA ALA A 270 -13.36 -11.27 15.62
C ALA A 270 -12.54 -12.37 14.95
N VAL A 271 -11.37 -12.68 15.52
CA VAL A 271 -10.50 -13.77 15.08
C VAL A 271 -10.39 -14.79 16.20
N CYS A 272 -10.99 -15.98 16.00
CA CYS A 272 -11.14 -16.97 17.06
C CYS A 272 -10.67 -18.36 16.60
N PRO A 273 -9.54 -18.86 17.11
CA PRO A 273 -9.14 -20.25 16.99
C PRO A 273 -10.21 -21.22 17.50
N VAL A 274 -10.37 -22.33 16.79
CA VAL A 274 -11.27 -23.43 17.13
C VAL A 274 -10.48 -24.73 17.03
N GLY A 275 -10.26 -25.39 18.16
CA GLY A 275 -9.57 -26.67 18.25
C GLY A 275 -10.50 -27.88 18.42
N GLY A 276 -10.01 -29.06 18.09
CA GLY A 276 -10.68 -30.35 18.25
C GLY A 276 -11.48 -30.81 17.02
N PRO A 277 -12.11 -31.99 17.08
CA PRO A 277 -12.87 -32.55 15.96
C PRO A 277 -13.93 -31.59 15.43
N LYS A 278 -14.16 -31.64 14.11
CA LYS A 278 -15.16 -30.80 13.43
C LYS A 278 -14.94 -29.30 13.63
N ALA A 279 -13.67 -28.86 13.78
CA ALA A 279 -13.32 -27.46 14.03
C ALA A 279 -13.99 -26.49 13.04
N VAL A 280 -14.02 -26.86 11.76
CA VAL A 280 -14.69 -26.06 10.71
C VAL A 280 -16.18 -25.90 10.97
N GLN A 281 -16.89 -27.00 11.24
CA GLN A 281 -18.35 -26.99 11.46
C GLN A 281 -18.69 -26.21 12.73
N LYS A 282 -17.92 -26.40 13.80
CA LYS A 282 -18.05 -25.63 15.05
C LYS A 282 -17.80 -24.15 14.83
N GLY A 283 -16.78 -23.81 14.04
CA GLY A 283 -16.44 -22.43 13.68
C GLY A 283 -17.58 -21.73 12.95
N LYS A 284 -18.09 -22.33 11.87
CA LYS A 284 -19.24 -21.80 11.11
C LYS A 284 -20.47 -21.64 11.99
N ARG A 285 -20.82 -22.69 12.76
CA ARG A 285 -21.99 -22.66 13.65
C ARG A 285 -21.88 -21.59 14.73
N THR A 286 -20.69 -21.39 15.28
CA THR A 286 -20.44 -20.35 16.30
C THR A 286 -20.57 -18.95 15.69
N ALA A 287 -19.96 -18.70 14.52
CA ALA A 287 -20.06 -17.41 13.84
C ALA A 287 -21.50 -17.06 13.47
N GLU A 288 -22.25 -18.01 12.88
CA GLU A 288 -23.67 -17.85 12.57
C GLU A 288 -24.50 -17.62 13.84
N GLY A 289 -24.23 -18.36 14.91
CA GLY A 289 -24.91 -18.22 16.19
C GLY A 289 -24.71 -16.84 16.82
N ILE A 290 -23.49 -16.29 16.77
CA ILE A 290 -23.19 -14.92 17.22
C ILE A 290 -24.02 -13.92 16.41
N LEU A 291 -24.02 -14.01 15.07
CA LEU A 291 -24.77 -13.09 14.21
C LEU A 291 -26.28 -13.18 14.42
N GLN A 292 -26.82 -14.39 14.61
CA GLN A 292 -28.23 -14.57 14.93
C GLN A 292 -28.57 -13.92 16.27
N ARG A 293 -27.73 -14.14 17.29
CA ARG A 293 -27.92 -13.57 18.62
C ARG A 293 -27.86 -12.03 18.61
N THR A 294 -26.90 -11.44 17.91
CA THR A 294 -26.78 -9.99 17.81
C THR A 294 -27.94 -9.38 17.02
N ARG A 295 -28.40 -10.01 15.94
CA ARG A 295 -29.60 -9.60 15.20
C ARG A 295 -30.88 -9.63 16.05
N LEU A 296 -31.02 -10.62 16.93
CA LEU A 296 -32.12 -10.65 17.89
C LEU A 296 -32.06 -9.44 18.84
N ILE A 297 -30.87 -9.11 19.35
CA ILE A 297 -30.65 -7.92 20.18
C ILE A 297 -30.93 -6.63 19.37
N PHE A 298 -30.51 -6.57 18.10
CA PHE A 298 -30.79 -5.44 17.22
C PHE A 298 -32.28 -5.20 17.07
N SER A 299 -33.05 -6.26 16.79
CA SER A 299 -34.50 -6.19 16.67
C SER A 299 -35.18 -5.71 17.97
N GLN A 300 -34.66 -6.11 19.15
CA GLN A 300 -35.19 -5.67 20.45
C GLN A 300 -34.87 -4.21 20.76
N LEU A 301 -33.72 -3.71 20.30
CA LEU A 301 -33.23 -2.36 20.57
C LEU A 301 -33.53 -1.35 19.44
N GLY A 302 -34.14 -1.81 18.33
CA GLY A 302 -34.49 -0.98 17.18
C GLY A 302 -33.32 -0.62 16.26
N TYR A 303 -32.26 -1.43 16.23
CA TYR A 303 -31.18 -1.27 15.25
C TYR A 303 -31.52 -1.95 13.91
N GLU A 304 -31.01 -1.40 12.80
CA GLU A 304 -31.02 -2.06 11.50
C GLU A 304 -30.11 -3.31 11.49
N ASP A 305 -30.20 -4.14 10.45
CA ASP A 305 -29.26 -5.24 10.27
C ASP A 305 -27.88 -4.72 9.82
N TYR A 306 -26.87 -5.59 9.91
CA TYR A 306 -25.54 -5.34 9.38
C TYR A 306 -25.56 -4.86 7.93
N SER A 307 -24.78 -3.83 7.64
CA SER A 307 -24.56 -3.33 6.28
C SER A 307 -23.69 -4.28 5.46
N ALA A 308 -22.77 -5.00 6.12
CA ALA A 308 -22.05 -6.14 5.53
C ALA A 308 -21.61 -7.13 6.61
N VAL A 309 -21.50 -8.40 6.23
CA VAL A 309 -20.97 -9.47 7.07
C VAL A 309 -20.03 -10.34 6.24
N ASN A 310 -18.88 -10.70 6.80
CA ASN A 310 -17.97 -11.67 6.23
C ASN A 310 -17.67 -12.76 7.27
N ILE A 311 -17.98 -14.01 6.92
CA ILE A 311 -17.62 -15.20 7.69
C ILE A 311 -16.62 -15.98 6.85
N GLN A 312 -15.42 -16.19 7.38
CA GLN A 312 -14.45 -17.12 6.80
C GLN A 312 -13.93 -18.04 7.89
N VAL A 313 -13.76 -19.32 7.55
CA VAL A 313 -13.09 -20.27 8.45
C VAL A 313 -11.74 -20.64 7.86
N LEU A 314 -10.67 -20.04 8.37
CA LEU A 314 -9.31 -20.35 7.91
C LEU A 314 -8.94 -21.77 8.31
N GLY A 315 -8.21 -22.44 7.41
CA GLY A 315 -7.93 -23.87 7.48
C GLY A 315 -8.99 -24.75 6.80
N SER A 316 -10.20 -24.23 6.50
CA SER A 316 -11.23 -24.99 5.77
C SER A 316 -11.17 -24.84 4.25
N GLU A 317 -10.13 -24.16 3.74
CA GLU A 317 -10.01 -23.76 2.34
C GLU A 317 -11.13 -22.83 1.83
N ASP A 318 -11.85 -22.13 2.72
CA ASP A 318 -12.91 -21.19 2.33
C ASP A 318 -12.38 -20.09 1.36
N THR A 319 -11.12 -19.69 1.50
CA THR A 319 -10.44 -18.71 0.63
C THR A 319 -10.34 -19.16 -0.84
N TYR A 320 -10.34 -20.46 -1.11
CA TYR A 320 -10.26 -21.00 -2.48
C TYR A 320 -11.62 -21.11 -3.18
N GLY A 321 -12.72 -20.83 -2.47
CA GLY A 321 -14.07 -20.82 -3.03
C GLY A 321 -14.41 -22.13 -3.77
N PRO A 322 -14.80 -22.08 -5.06
CA PRO A 322 -15.09 -23.28 -5.86
C PRO A 322 -13.92 -24.24 -6.04
N HIS A 323 -12.68 -23.79 -5.84
CA HIS A 323 -11.46 -24.60 -6.01
C HIS A 323 -11.00 -25.29 -4.72
N ALA A 324 -11.75 -25.14 -3.63
CA ALA A 324 -11.45 -25.79 -2.35
C ALA A 324 -11.44 -27.33 -2.49
N ARG A 325 -10.33 -27.95 -2.11
CA ARG A 325 -10.11 -29.38 -1.92
C ARG A 325 -10.45 -29.75 -0.49
N ARG A 326 -11.75 -29.81 -0.20
CA ARG A 326 -12.25 -30.28 1.10
C ARG A 326 -11.66 -31.67 1.40
N SER A 327 -11.19 -31.88 2.64
CA SER A 327 -10.44 -33.07 3.06
C SER A 327 -11.08 -34.37 2.53
N ILE A 328 -10.27 -35.20 1.86
CA ILE A 328 -10.67 -36.43 1.17
C ILE A 328 -11.26 -37.49 2.13
N ASP A 329 -10.94 -37.40 3.43
CA ASP A 329 -11.38 -38.33 4.49
C ASP A 329 -12.63 -37.85 5.29
N GLY A 330 -13.19 -36.69 4.93
CA GLY A 330 -14.40 -36.15 5.54
C GLY A 330 -14.28 -35.63 6.98
N GLN A 331 -13.09 -35.59 7.58
CA GLN A 331 -12.92 -35.14 8.98
C GLN A 331 -12.54 -33.67 9.13
N GLY A 332 -12.04 -33.03 8.06
CA GLY A 332 -11.57 -31.65 8.07
C GLY A 332 -10.37 -31.43 9.01
N PRO A 333 -9.80 -30.21 9.06
CA PRO A 333 -8.74 -29.92 10.01
C PRO A 333 -9.27 -29.99 11.46
N ARG A 334 -8.39 -30.39 12.38
CA ARG A 334 -8.66 -30.38 13.84
C ARG A 334 -8.45 -29.01 14.47
N GLU A 335 -7.94 -28.05 13.70
CA GLU A 335 -7.72 -26.68 14.11
C GLU A 335 -8.16 -25.78 12.95
N ALA A 336 -8.97 -24.77 13.26
CA ALA A 336 -9.44 -23.78 12.31
C ALA A 336 -9.50 -22.41 12.99
N VAL A 337 -9.62 -21.33 12.22
CA VAL A 337 -9.79 -19.98 12.77
C VAL A 337 -11.04 -19.35 12.18
N ILE A 338 -11.97 -18.93 13.03
CA ILE A 338 -13.07 -18.07 12.62
C ILE A 338 -12.50 -16.69 12.36
N TRP A 339 -12.72 -16.16 11.16
CA TRP A 339 -12.56 -14.75 10.82
C TRP A 339 -13.94 -14.18 10.54
N LEU A 340 -14.50 -13.50 11.54
CA LEU A 340 -15.84 -12.93 11.49
C LEU A 340 -15.74 -11.41 11.53
N ALA A 341 -16.07 -10.76 10.41
CA ALA A 341 -16.12 -9.31 10.31
C ALA A 341 -17.55 -8.84 10.08
N VAL A 342 -17.92 -7.74 10.74
CA VAL A 342 -19.21 -7.08 10.56
C VAL A 342 -19.01 -5.60 10.29
N HIS A 343 -19.92 -5.02 9.53
CA HIS A 343 -20.02 -3.59 9.25
C HIS A 343 -21.43 -3.10 9.55
N HIS A 344 -21.53 -1.93 10.16
CA HIS A 344 -22.82 -1.30 10.46
C HIS A 344 -22.65 0.23 10.54
N LYS A 345 -23.70 0.98 10.17
CA LYS A 345 -23.67 2.46 10.18
C LYS A 345 -23.55 3.08 11.57
N GLN A 346 -24.11 2.40 12.57
CA GLN A 346 -24.10 2.82 13.98
C GLN A 346 -23.08 2.03 14.80
N LYS A 347 -22.30 2.75 15.61
CA LYS A 347 -21.21 2.20 16.42
C LYS A 347 -21.71 1.22 17.47
N GLU A 348 -22.82 1.57 18.11
CA GLU A 348 -23.40 0.85 19.24
C GLU A 348 -23.81 -0.59 18.86
N ALA A 349 -24.28 -0.78 17.62
CA ALA A 349 -24.60 -2.10 17.08
C ALA A 349 -23.34 -2.97 16.91
N VAL A 350 -22.22 -2.38 16.48
CA VAL A 350 -20.94 -3.09 16.39
C VAL A 350 -20.35 -3.37 17.77
N GLU A 351 -20.58 -2.49 18.76
CA GLU A 351 -20.21 -2.75 20.15
C GLU A 351 -21.00 -3.91 20.76
N ILE A 352 -22.28 -4.07 20.40
CA ILE A 352 -23.08 -5.26 20.78
C ILE A 352 -22.42 -6.52 20.21
N PHE A 353 -22.09 -6.52 18.91
CA PHE A 353 -21.35 -7.63 18.30
C PHE A 353 -20.06 -7.95 19.05
N SER A 354 -19.24 -6.93 19.31
CA SER A 354 -17.98 -7.05 20.02
C SER A 354 -18.16 -7.66 21.42
N ARG A 355 -19.21 -7.26 22.15
CA ARG A 355 -19.54 -7.82 23.47
C ARG A 355 -19.93 -9.30 23.43
N GLU A 356 -20.54 -9.76 22.34
CA GLU A 356 -21.04 -11.14 22.19
C GLU A 356 -19.96 -12.16 21.78
N ILE A 357 -18.75 -11.73 21.43
CA ILE A 357 -17.65 -12.65 21.09
C ILE A 357 -17.16 -13.46 22.29
N ALA A 358 -16.89 -12.79 23.42
CA ALA A 358 -16.33 -13.47 24.59
C ALA A 358 -17.26 -14.52 25.22
N PRO A 359 -18.58 -14.26 25.39
CA PRO A 359 -19.53 -15.26 25.88
C PRO A 359 -19.59 -16.53 25.02
N ALA A 360 -19.28 -16.46 23.72
CA ALA A 360 -19.26 -17.63 22.85
C ALA A 360 -18.25 -18.70 23.30
N GLY A 361 -17.15 -18.30 23.96
CA GLY A 361 -16.12 -19.23 24.45
C GLY A 361 -16.61 -20.19 25.53
N THR A 362 -17.59 -19.79 26.33
CA THR A 362 -18.18 -20.62 27.39
C THR A 362 -19.63 -21.00 27.12
N GLY A 363 -20.30 -20.34 26.17
CA GLY A 363 -21.73 -20.52 25.88
C GLY A 363 -22.05 -21.21 24.56
N MET A 364 -21.05 -21.52 23.72
CA MET A 364 -21.25 -22.13 22.39
C MET A 364 -20.38 -23.38 22.18
N ALA A 365 -19.95 -23.66 20.95
CA ALA A 365 -19.27 -24.90 20.61
C ALA A 365 -17.93 -25.05 21.37
N PRO A 366 -17.59 -26.26 21.83
CA PRO A 366 -16.35 -26.47 22.58
C PRO A 366 -15.13 -26.28 21.70
N GLY A 367 -14.03 -25.83 22.31
CA GLY A 367 -12.75 -25.66 21.65
C GLY A 367 -12.55 -24.30 20.98
N LEU A 368 -13.45 -23.32 21.19
CA LEU A 368 -13.15 -21.92 20.90
C LEU A 368 -12.08 -21.44 21.90
N THR A 369 -10.88 -21.17 21.41
CA THR A 369 -9.72 -20.81 22.24
C THR A 369 -9.14 -19.47 21.80
N GLY A 370 -8.50 -18.75 22.73
CA GLY A 370 -7.63 -17.61 22.43
C GLY A 370 -8.20 -16.58 21.45
N ILE A 371 -9.28 -15.88 21.82
CA ILE A 371 -9.81 -14.77 21.02
C ILE A 371 -8.70 -13.75 20.81
N VAL A 372 -8.20 -13.64 19.58
CA VAL A 372 -6.98 -12.90 19.26
C VAL A 372 -7.24 -11.42 19.48
N GLY A 373 -6.48 -10.79 20.38
CA GLY A 373 -6.70 -9.40 20.79
C GLY A 373 -7.85 -9.20 21.78
N GLY A 374 -8.49 -10.27 22.26
CA GLY A 374 -9.61 -10.20 23.21
C GLY A 374 -10.89 -9.68 22.55
N ARG A 375 -11.61 -8.79 23.24
CA ARG A 375 -12.83 -8.18 22.70
C ARG A 375 -12.46 -7.33 21.45
N PRO A 376 -13.09 -7.56 20.27
CA PRO A 376 -12.79 -6.78 19.07
C PRO A 376 -12.97 -5.29 19.27
N ARG A 377 -12.04 -4.49 18.76
CA ARG A 377 -12.19 -3.03 18.72
C ARG A 377 -13.18 -2.65 17.61
N VAL A 378 -13.97 -1.61 17.88
CA VAL A 378 -14.95 -0.99 16.96
C VAL A 378 -14.36 0.27 16.35
#